data_AF-A0A962C4B6-F1
#
_entry.id   AF-A0A962C4B6-F1
#
_cell.length_a   1.000
_cell.length_b   1.000
_cell.length_c   1.000
_cell.angle_alpha   90.00
_cell.angle_beta   90.00
_cell.angle_gamma   90.00
#
_symmetry.space_group_name_H-M   'P 1'
#
loop_
_entity.id
_entity.type
_entity.pdbx_description
1 polymer ?
#
loop_
_entity_poly.entity_id
_entity_poly.type
_entity_poly.pdbx_seq_one_letter_code
_entity_poly.pdbx_strand_id
1 'polypeptide(L)'
;MSIKTPALKTPLQSTHLGLVTLAGLMLAAVLMPSGDASAQCTQAAQNGCVELSASPAQDTVAVPPNIVLMLDDSGSMTWDVMPDYGYISGTQSSPWGINTSLVNATDNGVYYSPTSDYTPPPKADGTPYPNADFDDAYVNGFDTGSNQVNLSTYRGRYEIRTATSYGGVRYSYPLKLKSSSWVARNNNCPSGWAWSGGRHPEYCYYTTRKKAPSSDFSFWDMGNNYAYGTPCSNRVTDAYDPVAKKCAAGKSFFYYTTKNSSGSYVQNFVGAASGDCAAVEVPTGATCRDGAADRQHVANWFSYYHNRTLMAKSGVMTAFANLSANYRLGFGALNNRNSSNLPTPVFSRTKGSISNVSRFGNGAPGTIKAQFWNWLATLGPSGGTPLRAALQSAGAYYESAQPWQTMDGDPNYVPGGSNTDELSCRSSYTILTTDGFWNGNNASGVSGAASSAGTVHTGPSGNSGSYSAVPPFSGGGI
;
A
#
# COMPACT_ATOMS: atom_id res chain seq x y z
N MET A 1 -5.90 24.20 17.51
CA MET A 1 -6.13 23.56 18.81
C MET A 1 -5.54 22.16 18.72
N SER A 2 -4.40 21.94 19.39
CA SER A 2 -3.58 20.73 19.24
C SER A 2 -4.15 19.59 20.08
N ILE A 3 -4.42 18.43 19.49
CA ILE A 3 -4.86 17.24 20.22
C ILE A 3 -3.74 16.20 20.12
N LYS A 4 -3.13 15.91 21.28
CA LYS A 4 -2.17 14.83 21.50
C LYS A 4 -2.91 13.48 21.49
N THR A 5 -2.43 12.53 20.70
CA THR A 5 -2.80 11.11 20.79
C THR A 5 -1.82 10.38 21.71
N PRO A 6 -2.27 9.57 22.68
CA PRO A 6 -1.37 8.71 23.46
C PRO A 6 -1.10 7.40 22.71
N ALA A 7 0.17 6.97 22.76
CA ALA A 7 0.66 5.72 22.21
C ALA A 7 0.28 4.53 23.10
N LEU A 8 -0.28 3.46 22.52
CA LEU A 8 -0.33 2.15 23.17
C LEU A 8 1.00 1.41 22.92
N LYS A 9 1.76 1.16 23.99
CA LYS A 9 2.85 0.18 24.07
C LYS A 9 2.46 -0.87 25.11
N THR A 10 2.33 -2.14 24.72
CA THR A 10 2.99 -3.32 25.34
C THR A 10 2.58 -4.63 24.65
N PRO A 11 3.49 -5.62 24.52
CA PRO A 11 3.25 -6.90 23.86
C PRO A 11 2.70 -7.97 24.82
N LEU A 12 1.85 -8.86 24.32
CA LEU A 12 1.35 -10.06 25.01
C LEU A 12 2.43 -11.16 25.03
N GLN A 13 2.76 -11.67 26.21
CA GLN A 13 3.61 -12.85 26.42
C GLN A 13 2.80 -14.15 26.28
N SER A 14 3.42 -15.15 25.66
CA SER A 14 2.93 -16.53 25.54
C SER A 14 3.05 -17.29 26.87
N THR A 15 2.06 -18.13 27.19
CA THR A 15 2.21 -19.22 28.17
C THR A 15 1.80 -20.56 27.55
N HIS A 16 2.60 -21.58 27.87
CA HIS A 16 2.55 -22.95 27.36
C HIS A 16 1.65 -23.87 28.21
N LEU A 17 1.15 -24.92 27.53
CA LEU A 17 0.91 -26.31 27.94
C LEU A 17 0.14 -26.65 29.24
N GLY A 18 -0.88 -27.50 29.06
CA GLY A 18 -1.40 -28.39 30.10
C GLY A 18 -2.36 -29.44 29.52
N LEU A 19 -1.82 -30.57 29.04
CA LEU A 19 -2.56 -31.79 28.74
C LEU A 19 -3.01 -32.45 30.06
N VAL A 20 -4.29 -32.77 30.20
CA VAL A 20 -4.75 -33.84 31.10
C VAL A 20 -5.82 -34.67 30.38
N THR A 21 -5.50 -35.93 30.20
CA THR A 21 -6.38 -37.02 29.76
C THR A 21 -7.23 -37.52 30.92
N LEU A 22 -8.51 -37.82 30.69
CA LEU A 22 -9.24 -38.82 31.48
C LEU A 22 -10.27 -39.55 30.59
N ALA A 23 -10.24 -40.87 30.69
CA ALA A 23 -11.00 -41.81 29.88
C ALA A 23 -12.29 -42.27 30.59
N GLY A 24 -13.34 -42.51 29.80
CA GLY A 24 -14.33 -43.58 29.96
C GLY A 24 -15.43 -43.41 31.02
N LEU A 25 -16.71 -43.44 30.62
CA LEU A 25 -17.55 -44.65 30.67
C LEU A 25 -19.01 -44.37 30.25
N MET A 26 -19.53 -45.28 29.41
CA MET A 26 -20.86 -45.91 29.38
C MET A 26 -22.17 -45.11 29.24
N LEU A 27 -22.93 -45.67 28.31
CA LEU A 27 -24.30 -45.44 27.86
C LEU A 27 -25.34 -45.78 28.94
N ALA A 28 -26.33 -44.91 29.15
CA ALA A 28 -27.61 -45.27 29.76
C ALA A 28 -28.73 -44.44 29.09
N ALA A 29 -29.58 -45.12 28.33
CA ALA A 29 -30.79 -44.57 27.73
C ALA A 29 -31.99 -44.94 28.59
N VAL A 30 -32.69 -43.98 29.19
CA VAL A 30 -34.03 -44.16 29.77
C VAL A 30 -34.80 -42.82 29.80
N LEU A 31 -35.95 -42.81 29.11
CA LEU A 31 -37.21 -42.05 29.29
C LEU A 31 -37.25 -40.51 29.19
N MET A 32 -37.94 -40.04 28.14
CA MET A 32 -38.56 -38.71 28.06
C MET A 32 -39.79 -38.61 28.96
N PRO A 33 -40.02 -37.44 29.59
CA PRO A 33 -41.36 -36.91 29.77
C PRO A 33 -41.55 -35.65 28.93
N SER A 34 -42.60 -35.67 28.11
CA SER A 34 -43.25 -34.50 27.53
C SER A 34 -43.88 -33.65 28.64
N GLY A 35 -43.59 -32.35 28.63
CA GLY A 35 -44.19 -31.39 29.54
C GLY A 35 -43.71 -29.98 29.26
N ASP A 36 -44.50 -29.21 28.52
CA ASP A 36 -44.40 -27.75 28.44
C ASP A 36 -44.56 -27.16 29.84
N ALA A 37 -43.48 -26.55 30.34
CA ALA A 37 -43.53 -25.62 31.46
C ALA A 37 -42.50 -24.51 31.20
N SER A 38 -42.97 -23.39 30.68
CA SER A 38 -42.21 -22.15 30.63
C SER A 38 -41.95 -21.68 32.07
N ALA A 39 -40.73 -21.87 32.56
CA ALA A 39 -40.31 -21.33 33.85
C ALA A 39 -40.02 -19.83 33.69
N GLN A 40 -41.01 -18.98 33.97
CA GLN A 40 -40.79 -17.55 34.13
C GLN A 40 -40.04 -17.29 35.45
N CYS A 41 -38.89 -16.62 35.37
CA CYS A 41 -38.13 -16.21 36.55
C CYS A 41 -38.66 -14.86 37.07
N THR A 42 -39.21 -14.83 38.28
CA THR A 42 -39.62 -13.58 38.95
C THR A 42 -38.44 -12.96 39.69
N GLN A 43 -38.32 -11.64 39.57
CA GLN A 43 -37.11 -10.88 39.88
C GLN A 43 -36.92 -10.67 41.39
N ALA A 44 -35.93 -11.34 41.98
CA ALA A 44 -35.35 -10.98 43.27
C ALA A 44 -33.96 -11.62 43.50
N ALA A 45 -32.95 -11.22 42.71
CA ALA A 45 -31.53 -11.18 43.11
C ALA A 45 -30.67 -10.76 41.90
N GLN A 46 -29.77 -9.80 42.09
CA GLN A 46 -28.78 -9.43 41.09
C GLN A 46 -27.73 -10.55 40.96
N ASN A 47 -27.91 -11.42 39.96
CA ASN A 47 -26.83 -12.10 39.23
C ASN A 47 -27.42 -12.78 37.98
N GLY A 48 -27.09 -12.20 36.81
CA GLY A 48 -27.08 -12.83 35.48
C GLY A 48 -28.18 -13.83 35.11
N CYS A 49 -29.40 -13.35 34.81
CA CYS A 49 -30.24 -14.03 33.84
C CYS A 49 -29.79 -13.62 32.43
N VAL A 50 -29.06 -14.49 31.75
CA VAL A 50 -28.93 -14.42 30.29
C VAL A 50 -30.07 -15.23 29.71
N GLU A 51 -31.04 -14.57 29.10
CA GLU A 51 -32.01 -15.22 28.20
C GLU A 51 -31.21 -15.87 27.07
N LEU A 52 -31.19 -17.20 27.05
CA LEU A 52 -30.68 -17.94 25.90
C LEU A 52 -31.65 -17.68 24.74
N SER A 53 -31.13 -17.09 23.65
CA SER A 53 -31.84 -16.94 22.38
C SER A 53 -32.68 -18.18 22.08
N ALA A 54 -33.98 -18.00 21.81
CA ALA A 54 -34.94 -19.06 21.53
C ALA A 54 -34.68 -19.82 20.21
N SER A 55 -33.62 -19.46 19.47
CA SER A 55 -33.13 -20.21 18.33
C SER A 55 -31.97 -21.12 18.74
N PRO A 56 -32.06 -22.46 18.56
CA PRO A 56 -30.97 -23.38 18.85
C PRO A 56 -29.69 -22.97 18.10
N ALA A 57 -28.52 -23.07 18.74
CA ALA A 57 -27.22 -22.83 18.12
C ALA A 57 -26.92 -23.73 16.89
N GLN A 58 -27.78 -24.73 16.64
CA GLN A 58 -27.69 -25.63 15.49
C GLN A 58 -28.36 -25.10 14.21
N ASP A 59 -29.11 -23.97 14.28
CA ASP A 59 -29.74 -23.34 13.11
C ASP A 59 -28.97 -22.14 12.53
N THR A 60 -27.84 -21.73 13.12
CA THR A 60 -26.93 -20.79 12.46
C THR A 60 -25.99 -21.54 11.55
N VAL A 61 -26.42 -21.88 10.33
CA VAL A 61 -25.46 -22.28 9.29
C VAL A 61 -24.49 -21.12 9.12
N ALA A 62 -23.19 -21.37 9.36
CA ALA A 62 -22.16 -20.35 9.18
C ALA A 62 -22.10 -19.95 7.70
N VAL A 63 -22.70 -18.80 7.38
CA VAL A 63 -22.78 -18.30 6.02
C VAL A 63 -21.51 -17.51 5.69
N PRO A 64 -20.87 -17.71 4.51
CA PRO A 64 -19.63 -17.00 4.22
C PRO A 64 -19.78 -15.47 4.22
N PRO A 65 -18.85 -14.71 4.79
CA PRO A 65 -19.00 -13.26 4.88
C PRO A 65 -18.76 -12.57 3.53
N ASN A 66 -19.32 -11.37 3.39
CA ASN A 66 -19.01 -10.46 2.29
C ASN A 66 -17.82 -9.58 2.64
N ILE A 67 -16.94 -9.39 1.66
CA ILE A 67 -15.87 -8.41 1.69
C ILE A 67 -16.02 -7.53 0.46
N VAL A 68 -16.11 -6.23 0.65
CA VAL A 68 -15.97 -5.23 -0.42
C VAL A 68 -14.64 -4.52 -0.23
N LEU A 69 -13.73 -4.67 -1.19
CA LEU A 69 -12.48 -3.91 -1.20
C LEU A 69 -12.62 -2.66 -2.08
N MET A 70 -12.34 -1.49 -1.51
CA MET A 70 -12.19 -0.24 -2.24
C MET A 70 -10.72 0.17 -2.24
N LEU A 71 -10.10 0.22 -3.41
CA LEU A 71 -8.71 0.68 -3.55
C LEU A 71 -8.65 2.12 -4.05
N ASP A 72 -7.80 2.92 -3.41
CA ASP A 72 -7.46 4.26 -3.87
C ASP A 72 -6.71 4.22 -5.20
N ASP A 73 -7.35 4.80 -6.22
CA ASP A 73 -6.80 4.98 -7.55
C ASP A 73 -6.56 6.47 -7.87
N SER A 74 -6.36 7.31 -6.85
CA SER A 74 -6.01 8.72 -7.02
C SER A 74 -4.57 8.90 -7.57
N GLY A 75 -4.30 10.08 -8.11
CA GLY A 75 -2.96 10.39 -8.65
C GLY A 75 -1.84 10.38 -7.60
N SER A 76 -2.14 10.69 -6.34
CA SER A 76 -1.14 10.69 -5.25
C SER A 76 -0.62 9.29 -4.94
N MET A 77 -1.37 8.25 -5.26
CA MET A 77 -0.93 6.87 -5.10
C MET A 77 0.29 6.52 -5.99
N THR A 78 0.61 7.35 -6.99
CA THR A 78 1.84 7.19 -7.80
C THR A 78 3.11 7.68 -7.12
N TRP A 79 3.02 8.28 -5.94
CA TRP A 79 4.16 8.90 -5.26
C TRP A 79 5.01 7.86 -4.52
N ASP A 80 6.31 8.13 -4.50
CA ASP A 80 7.35 7.36 -3.79
C ASP A 80 7.69 7.96 -2.42
N VAL A 81 6.77 8.76 -1.88
CA VAL A 81 6.85 9.34 -0.54
C VAL A 81 5.57 9.03 0.24
N MET A 82 5.68 8.63 1.50
CA MET A 82 4.54 8.50 2.42
C MET A 82 5.00 8.77 3.86
N PRO A 83 4.44 9.76 4.59
CA PRO A 83 3.31 10.62 4.23
C PRO A 83 3.65 11.61 3.10
N ASP A 84 2.72 12.52 2.78
CA ASP A 84 2.96 13.59 1.80
C ASP A 84 4.22 14.39 2.14
N TYR A 85 4.93 14.83 1.11
CA TYR A 85 6.25 15.47 1.21
C TYR A 85 6.34 16.55 2.30
N GLY A 86 5.31 17.40 2.43
CA GLY A 86 5.27 18.49 3.42
C GLY A 86 5.23 18.04 4.89
N TYR A 87 4.98 16.76 5.15
CA TYR A 87 4.97 16.17 6.50
C TYR A 87 6.28 15.45 6.84
N ILE A 88 7.20 15.30 5.87
CA ILE A 88 8.50 14.70 6.09
C ILE A 88 9.49 15.80 6.49
N SER A 89 9.84 15.85 7.78
CA SER A 89 10.88 16.75 8.30
C SER A 89 12.26 16.09 8.20
N GLY A 90 13.32 16.84 7.85
CA GLY A 90 14.64 16.25 7.73
C GLY A 90 15.76 17.21 7.33
N THR A 91 17.00 16.77 7.57
CA THR A 91 18.24 17.47 7.25
C THR A 91 18.69 17.17 5.81
N GLN A 92 19.04 18.21 5.05
CA GLN A 92 19.84 18.05 3.84
C GLN A 92 21.27 17.74 4.28
N SER A 93 21.76 16.53 4.02
CA SER A 93 23.09 16.13 4.52
C SER A 93 24.01 15.57 3.44
N SER A 94 23.57 15.50 2.18
CA SER A 94 24.46 15.07 1.10
C SER A 94 24.95 16.24 0.23
N PRO A 95 26.18 16.17 -0.31
CA PRO A 95 26.71 17.04 -1.35
C PRO A 95 25.77 17.33 -2.53
N TRP A 96 24.82 16.42 -2.77
CA TRP A 96 23.85 16.48 -3.86
C TRP A 96 22.51 17.10 -3.46
N GLY A 97 22.37 17.61 -2.23
CA GLY A 97 21.09 18.10 -1.72
C GLY A 97 20.06 17.00 -1.50
N ILE A 98 20.50 15.75 -1.28
CA ILE A 98 19.57 14.67 -0.93
C ILE A 98 19.06 14.93 0.47
N ASN A 99 17.75 15.06 0.58
CA ASN A 99 17.07 15.07 1.85
C ASN A 99 17.11 13.65 2.42
N THR A 100 17.92 13.43 3.47
CA THR A 100 18.16 12.07 3.97
C THR A 100 16.95 11.42 4.60
N SER A 101 15.95 12.19 5.03
CA SER A 101 14.69 11.63 5.52
C SER A 101 13.85 11.00 4.39
N LEU A 102 13.93 11.50 3.15
CA LEU A 102 13.17 10.94 2.02
C LEU A 102 13.63 9.54 1.64
N VAL A 103 14.89 9.22 1.91
CA VAL A 103 15.50 7.91 1.64
C VAL A 103 15.64 7.08 2.92
N ASN A 104 14.84 7.38 3.94
CA ASN A 104 14.82 6.68 5.22
C ASN A 104 13.43 6.07 5.45
N ALA A 105 13.34 4.75 5.64
CA ALA A 105 12.05 4.08 5.84
C ALA A 105 11.29 4.49 7.12
N THR A 106 11.96 5.09 8.11
CA THR A 106 11.28 5.58 9.34
C THR A 106 10.57 6.90 9.14
N ASP A 107 10.96 7.68 8.14
CA ASP A 107 10.38 9.00 7.83
C ASP A 107 9.55 8.95 6.54
N ASN A 108 10.05 8.25 5.52
CA ASN A 108 9.33 7.91 4.31
C ASN A 108 8.97 6.42 4.33
N GLY A 109 7.77 6.09 4.82
CA GLY A 109 7.30 4.73 5.02
C GLY A 109 7.15 3.88 3.76
N VAL A 110 7.18 4.48 2.56
CA VAL A 110 7.19 3.73 1.29
C VAL A 110 8.62 3.44 0.79
N TYR A 111 9.63 4.10 1.35
CA TYR A 111 11.03 3.88 0.96
C TYR A 111 11.58 2.54 1.46
N TYR A 112 12.70 2.13 0.85
CA TYR A 112 13.38 0.89 1.18
C TYR A 112 13.79 0.83 2.66
N SER A 113 13.40 -0.27 3.32
CA SER A 113 13.83 -0.64 4.66
C SER A 113 14.72 -1.88 4.60
N PRO A 114 15.95 -1.84 5.14
CA PRO A 114 16.83 -3.01 5.16
C PRO A 114 16.34 -4.12 6.11
N THR A 115 15.34 -3.85 6.95
CA THR A 115 14.77 -4.83 7.89
C THR A 115 13.51 -5.51 7.37
N SER A 116 12.96 -5.04 6.25
CA SER A 116 11.80 -5.64 5.62
C SER A 116 12.21 -6.76 4.67
N ASP A 117 11.40 -7.80 4.62
CA ASP A 117 11.54 -8.86 3.61
C ASP A 117 10.72 -8.49 2.37
N TYR A 118 11.39 -8.35 1.23
CA TYR A 118 10.78 -7.94 -0.03
C TYR A 118 10.73 -9.14 -0.98
N THR A 119 9.76 -10.02 -0.73
CA THR A 119 9.43 -11.12 -1.63
C THR A 119 8.57 -10.62 -2.78
N PRO A 120 8.71 -11.15 -4.01
CA PRO A 120 7.73 -10.90 -5.06
C PRO A 120 6.32 -11.32 -4.58
N PRO A 121 5.27 -10.51 -4.85
CA PRO A 121 3.92 -10.83 -4.41
C PRO A 121 3.42 -12.17 -4.98
N PRO A 122 2.43 -12.82 -4.36
CA PRO A 122 1.80 -14.00 -4.93
C PRO A 122 0.87 -13.62 -6.09
N LYS A 123 0.81 -14.49 -7.10
CA LYS A 123 -0.22 -14.51 -8.15
C LYS A 123 -1.49 -15.19 -7.63
N ALA A 124 -2.57 -15.15 -8.42
CA ALA A 124 -3.86 -15.74 -8.03
C ALA A 124 -3.77 -17.23 -7.70
N ASP A 125 -2.90 -17.96 -8.42
CA ASP A 125 -2.63 -19.39 -8.24
C ASP A 125 -1.71 -19.71 -7.05
N GLY A 126 -1.23 -18.69 -6.33
CA GLY A 126 -0.34 -18.82 -5.18
C GLY A 126 1.15 -18.86 -5.52
N THR A 127 1.53 -18.93 -6.81
CA THR A 127 2.94 -18.84 -7.22
C THR A 127 3.42 -17.39 -7.13
N PRO A 128 4.70 -17.12 -6.80
CA PRO A 128 5.19 -15.75 -6.74
C PRO A 128 5.34 -15.14 -8.15
N TYR A 129 5.25 -13.81 -8.23
CA TYR A 129 5.81 -13.07 -9.36
C TYR A 129 7.34 -13.33 -9.47
N PRO A 130 7.96 -13.13 -10.65
CA PRO A 130 9.40 -13.29 -10.80
C PRO A 130 10.19 -12.32 -9.91
N ASN A 131 11.36 -12.77 -9.45
CA ASN A 131 12.34 -11.86 -8.88
C ASN A 131 12.70 -10.77 -9.89
N ALA A 132 12.80 -9.53 -9.42
CA ALA A 132 13.26 -8.42 -10.23
C ALA A 132 14.78 -8.45 -10.41
N ASP A 133 15.26 -7.95 -11.53
CA ASP A 133 16.69 -7.74 -11.80
C ASP A 133 17.12 -6.37 -11.29
N PHE A 134 18.31 -6.25 -10.69
CA PHE A 134 18.81 -4.98 -10.15
C PHE A 134 19.26 -4.02 -11.26
N ASP A 135 19.77 -4.54 -12.37
CA ASP A 135 20.24 -3.75 -13.51
C ASP A 135 19.11 -3.43 -14.49
N ASP A 136 18.06 -4.26 -14.51
CA ASP A 136 16.90 -4.14 -15.41
C ASP A 136 15.56 -4.20 -14.65
N ALA A 137 15.46 -3.48 -13.53
CA ALA A 137 14.28 -3.49 -12.67
C ALA A 137 13.10 -2.79 -13.36
N TYR A 138 11.96 -3.48 -13.50
CA TYR A 138 10.73 -2.85 -13.97
C TYR A 138 10.29 -1.76 -12.99
N VAL A 139 9.93 -0.58 -13.51
CA VAL A 139 9.28 0.48 -12.72
C VAL A 139 7.90 0.03 -12.23
N ASN A 140 7.25 -0.88 -12.93
CA ASN A 140 6.06 -1.57 -12.42
C ASN A 140 6.22 -3.07 -12.67
N GLY A 141 6.56 -3.84 -11.63
CA GLY A 141 6.77 -5.28 -11.72
C GLY A 141 5.52 -6.10 -12.07
N PHE A 142 4.33 -5.49 -11.99
CA PHE A 142 3.07 -6.12 -12.42
C PHE A 142 2.81 -5.95 -13.93
N ASP A 143 3.63 -5.17 -14.64
CA ASP A 143 3.49 -4.86 -16.06
C ASP A 143 4.85 -5.03 -16.76
N THR A 144 5.01 -6.12 -17.49
CA THR A 144 6.25 -6.41 -18.25
C THR A 144 6.46 -5.48 -19.43
N GLY A 145 5.47 -4.65 -19.80
CA GLY A 145 5.61 -3.55 -20.75
C GLY A 145 6.12 -2.26 -20.12
N SER A 146 6.30 -2.22 -18.79
CA SER A 146 6.85 -1.08 -18.08
C SER A 146 8.33 -0.84 -18.42
N ASN A 147 8.79 0.39 -18.23
CA ASN A 147 10.20 0.71 -18.41
C ASN A 147 11.06 -0.06 -17.40
N GLN A 148 12.25 -0.46 -17.83
CA GLN A 148 13.28 -1.03 -16.97
C GLN A 148 14.34 0.01 -16.65
N VAL A 149 14.86 -0.03 -15.42
CA VAL A 149 15.86 0.91 -14.92
C VAL A 149 16.95 0.17 -14.15
N ASN A 150 18.18 0.67 -14.26
CA ASN A 150 19.30 0.19 -13.44
C ASN A 150 19.32 0.90 -12.10
N LEU A 151 19.16 0.16 -11.00
CA LEU A 151 19.00 0.74 -9.66
C LEU A 151 20.28 1.35 -9.08
N SER A 152 21.46 1.01 -9.61
CA SER A 152 22.69 1.73 -9.25
C SER A 152 22.72 3.15 -9.79
N THR A 153 21.97 3.44 -10.86
CA THR A 153 22.03 4.73 -11.58
C THR A 153 20.69 5.47 -11.62
N TYR A 154 19.58 4.82 -11.27
CA TYR A 154 18.26 5.40 -11.26
C TYR A 154 18.16 6.54 -10.24
N ARG A 155 17.50 7.65 -10.60
CA ARG A 155 17.42 8.86 -9.76
C ARG A 155 16.02 9.29 -9.34
N GLY A 156 14.97 8.58 -9.78
CA GLY A 156 13.59 8.92 -9.46
C GLY A 156 12.93 9.83 -10.50
N ARG A 157 11.63 10.13 -10.31
CA ARG A 157 10.76 10.84 -11.27
C ARG A 157 10.38 12.29 -10.90
N TYR A 158 10.64 12.71 -9.67
CA TYR A 158 10.16 13.99 -9.15
C TYR A 158 11.32 14.78 -8.55
N GLU A 159 11.84 15.78 -9.26
CA GLU A 159 12.50 16.91 -8.60
C GLU A 159 11.52 18.09 -8.68
N ILE A 160 10.58 18.19 -7.73
CA ILE A 160 9.78 19.41 -7.59
C ILE A 160 10.62 20.43 -6.82
N ARG A 161 10.69 21.66 -7.36
CA ARG A 161 11.27 22.81 -6.69
C ARG A 161 10.35 24.02 -6.85
N THR A 162 9.82 24.49 -5.72
CA THR A 162 9.73 25.92 -5.48
C THR A 162 11.05 26.37 -4.82
N ALA A 163 11.37 27.67 -4.92
CA ALA A 163 12.68 28.29 -4.68
C ALA A 163 13.35 28.02 -3.31
N THR A 164 12.72 27.26 -2.40
CA THR A 164 13.22 26.97 -1.04
C THR A 164 13.23 25.49 -0.64
N SER A 165 12.86 24.53 -1.51
CA SER A 165 12.83 23.09 -1.13
C SER A 165 13.21 22.13 -2.27
N TYR A 166 14.33 21.40 -2.09
CA TYR A 166 14.79 20.30 -2.95
C TYR A 166 13.88 19.08 -2.71
N GLY A 167 12.93 18.76 -3.59
CA GLY A 167 11.91 17.75 -3.27
C GLY A 167 11.80 16.59 -4.24
N GLY A 168 12.60 15.54 -4.01
CA GLY A 168 12.59 14.31 -4.78
C GLY A 168 13.31 13.15 -4.11
N VAL A 169 12.78 11.94 -4.24
CA VAL A 169 13.47 10.73 -3.75
C VAL A 169 14.62 10.40 -4.70
N ARG A 170 15.84 10.41 -4.18
CA ARG A 170 17.05 10.10 -4.95
C ARG A 170 17.55 8.69 -4.61
N TYR A 171 17.31 7.78 -5.55
CA TYR A 171 17.59 6.36 -5.40
C TYR A 171 19.06 5.98 -5.52
N SER A 172 19.88 6.81 -6.19
CA SER A 172 21.30 6.52 -6.40
C SER A 172 22.26 7.63 -5.99
N TYR A 173 23.46 7.20 -5.60
CA TYR A 173 24.55 8.06 -5.15
C TYR A 173 25.91 7.62 -5.74
N PRO A 174 26.68 8.54 -6.36
CA PRO A 174 28.02 8.23 -6.84
C PRO A 174 29.08 8.34 -5.73
N LEU A 175 29.93 7.33 -5.62
CA LEU A 175 31.12 7.31 -4.76
C LEU A 175 32.39 7.36 -5.61
N LYS A 176 33.42 8.06 -5.12
CA LYS A 176 34.70 8.20 -5.81
C LYS A 176 35.42 6.85 -5.88
N LEU A 177 36.03 6.53 -7.02
CA LEU A 177 36.92 5.37 -7.13
C LEU A 177 38.22 5.61 -6.34
N LYS A 178 38.73 4.58 -5.66
CA LYS A 178 40.02 4.66 -4.97
C LYS A 178 41.18 4.94 -5.93
N SER A 179 41.06 4.46 -7.17
CA SER A 179 42.07 4.66 -8.23
C SER A 179 42.03 6.03 -8.88
N SER A 180 40.98 6.83 -8.65
CA SER A 180 40.84 8.13 -9.30
C SER A 180 41.41 9.26 -8.45
N SER A 181 41.92 10.29 -9.12
CA SER A 181 42.33 11.53 -8.48
C SER A 181 41.25 12.59 -8.63
N TRP A 182 41.14 13.48 -7.65
CA TRP A 182 40.30 14.66 -7.76
C TRP A 182 40.85 15.63 -8.80
N VAL A 183 40.03 15.98 -9.77
CA VAL A 183 40.33 16.99 -10.79
C VAL A 183 39.50 18.24 -10.53
N ALA A 184 40.08 19.41 -10.83
CA ALA A 184 39.31 20.65 -10.84
C ALA A 184 38.14 20.52 -11.82
N ARG A 185 37.03 21.21 -11.54
CA ARG A 185 35.89 21.27 -12.46
C ARG A 185 36.37 21.68 -13.85
N ASN A 186 35.95 20.93 -14.87
CA ASN A 186 36.12 21.35 -16.24
C ASN A 186 34.97 22.31 -16.57
N ASN A 187 35.27 23.60 -16.75
CA ASN A 187 34.26 24.58 -17.16
C ASN A 187 33.85 24.42 -18.64
N ASN A 188 34.46 23.48 -19.39
CA ASN A 188 34.11 23.17 -20.77
C ASN A 188 33.17 21.97 -20.85
N CYS A 189 31.98 22.21 -21.40
CA CYS A 189 30.99 21.17 -21.66
C CYS A 189 31.45 20.21 -22.78
N PRO A 190 31.09 18.91 -22.72
CA PRO A 190 31.36 17.99 -23.82
C PRO A 190 30.72 18.46 -25.14
N SER A 191 31.32 18.10 -26.28
CA SER A 191 30.76 18.36 -27.61
C SER A 191 29.31 17.86 -27.72
N GLY A 192 28.39 18.70 -28.23
CA GLY A 192 26.95 18.39 -28.33
C GLY A 192 26.09 18.79 -27.11
N TRP A 193 26.70 19.34 -26.05
CA TRP A 193 26.04 19.78 -24.81
C TRP A 193 25.75 21.29 -24.74
N ALA A 194 25.57 21.93 -25.90
CA ALA A 194 25.22 23.34 -25.98
C ALA A 194 23.78 23.48 -26.49
N TRP A 195 22.92 24.14 -25.71
CA TRP A 195 21.80 24.87 -26.32
C TRP A 195 22.41 25.94 -27.24
N SER A 196 21.76 26.19 -28.36
CA SER A 196 21.80 27.48 -29.04
C SER A 196 21.46 28.59 -28.04
N GLY A 197 22.43 29.08 -27.27
CA GLY A 197 22.16 30.17 -26.31
C GLY A 197 22.97 30.26 -25.01
N GLY A 198 23.98 29.43 -24.74
CA GLY A 198 25.06 29.85 -23.82
C GLY A 198 25.49 28.88 -22.73
N ARG A 199 26.75 29.06 -22.33
CA ARG A 199 27.46 28.40 -21.22
C ARG A 199 27.28 29.23 -19.95
N HIS A 200 27.08 28.61 -18.79
CA HIS A 200 27.27 29.30 -17.50
C HIS A 200 28.74 29.16 -17.07
N PRO A 201 29.37 30.13 -16.38
CA PRO A 201 30.78 30.04 -15.96
C PRO A 201 31.18 28.83 -15.09
N GLU A 202 30.21 28.06 -14.57
CA GLU A 202 30.45 27.02 -13.56
C GLU A 202 29.84 25.63 -13.86
N TYR A 203 28.95 25.47 -14.84
CA TYR A 203 28.33 24.17 -15.18
C TYR A 203 27.63 24.15 -16.54
N CYS A 204 27.34 22.93 -17.03
CA CYS A 204 26.66 22.63 -18.29
C CYS A 204 25.17 22.30 -18.08
N TYR A 205 24.31 22.39 -19.10
CA TYR A 205 22.91 21.93 -19.05
C TYR A 205 22.47 21.27 -20.38
N TYR A 206 21.43 20.43 -20.35
CA TYR A 206 20.86 19.72 -21.52
C TYR A 206 19.32 19.81 -21.53
N THR A 207 18.71 19.90 -22.72
CA THR A 207 17.26 19.97 -22.89
C THR A 207 16.78 19.16 -24.10
N THR A 208 16.84 17.83 -24.12
CA THR A 208 15.95 17.10 -25.04
C THR A 208 15.22 15.94 -24.38
N ARG A 209 13.89 16.03 -24.45
CA ARG A 209 12.88 15.14 -23.85
C ARG A 209 12.72 13.77 -24.53
N LYS A 210 13.55 13.38 -25.50
CA LYS A 210 13.07 12.39 -26.51
C LYS A 210 13.64 10.97 -26.54
N LYS A 211 14.70 10.57 -25.84
CA LYS A 211 15.10 9.14 -25.78
C LYS A 211 16.02 8.80 -24.59
N ALA A 212 15.48 8.50 -23.42
CA ALA A 212 16.22 7.76 -22.39
C ALA A 212 15.25 6.97 -21.50
N PRO A 213 15.33 5.62 -21.46
CA PRO A 213 14.59 4.79 -20.51
C PRO A 213 15.01 4.98 -19.03
N SER A 214 16.01 5.82 -18.75
CA SER A 214 16.55 6.13 -17.42
C SER A 214 16.31 7.58 -16.99
N SER A 215 15.15 8.17 -17.35
CA SER A 215 14.90 9.62 -17.42
C SER A 215 15.69 10.48 -16.41
N ASP A 216 16.76 11.09 -16.94
CA ASP A 216 17.57 12.13 -16.34
C ASP A 216 16.70 13.34 -15.96
N PHE A 217 16.67 13.71 -14.67
CA PHE A 217 16.17 15.02 -14.26
C PHE A 217 17.31 16.04 -14.28
N SER A 218 17.09 17.10 -15.05
CA SER A 218 17.74 18.40 -14.89
C SER A 218 16.75 19.45 -15.44
N PHE A 219 16.03 20.13 -14.55
CA PHE A 219 15.26 21.33 -14.93
C PHE A 219 16.08 22.59 -14.60
N TRP A 220 15.88 23.62 -15.42
CA TRP A 220 16.12 25.03 -15.07
C TRP A 220 14.76 25.74 -15.20
N ASP A 221 14.25 26.29 -14.11
CA ASP A 221 13.11 27.21 -14.12
C ASP A 221 13.61 28.64 -14.40
N MET A 222 13.21 29.21 -15.53
CA MET A 222 13.60 30.55 -15.97
C MET A 222 13.02 31.67 -15.09
N GLY A 223 12.14 31.36 -14.14
CA GLY A 223 11.62 32.32 -13.16
C GLY A 223 12.46 32.52 -11.89
N ASN A 224 13.33 31.55 -11.53
CA ASN A 224 13.86 31.48 -10.14
C ASN A 224 15.36 31.16 -9.98
N ASN A 225 16.15 31.09 -11.07
CA ASN A 225 17.63 31.06 -11.03
C ASN A 225 18.29 29.92 -10.21
N TYR A 226 17.86 28.65 -10.37
CA TYR A 226 18.56 27.47 -9.84
C TYR A 226 18.59 26.29 -10.83
N ALA A 227 19.69 25.53 -10.83
CA ALA A 227 19.91 24.35 -11.67
C ALA A 227 20.16 23.08 -10.83
N TYR A 228 19.55 21.95 -11.21
CA TYR A 228 19.75 20.64 -10.59
C TYR A 228 20.54 19.72 -11.51
N GLY A 229 21.77 19.42 -11.12
CA GLY A 229 22.66 18.54 -11.84
C GLY A 229 24.01 18.47 -11.15
N THR A 230 24.73 17.36 -11.33
CA THR A 230 26.12 17.32 -10.88
C THR A 230 27.01 18.18 -11.78
N PRO A 231 27.96 18.94 -11.20
CA PRO A 231 28.93 19.72 -11.96
C PRO A 231 30.01 18.85 -12.64
N CYS A 232 29.94 17.52 -12.53
CA CYS A 232 30.91 16.61 -13.15
C CYS A 232 30.47 16.15 -14.55
N SER A 233 31.46 15.70 -15.34
CA SER A 233 31.30 15.32 -16.75
C SER A 233 30.26 14.22 -16.97
N ASN A 234 30.36 13.11 -16.22
CA ASN A 234 29.35 12.07 -16.23
C ASN A 234 28.44 12.27 -15.04
N ARG A 235 27.19 12.62 -15.31
CA ARG A 235 26.30 13.05 -14.25
C ARG A 235 25.91 11.93 -13.30
N VAL A 236 26.01 10.69 -13.74
CA VAL A 236 25.46 9.54 -13.05
C VAL A 236 26.54 8.92 -12.17
N THR A 237 27.75 8.75 -12.70
CA THR A 237 28.85 8.00 -12.08
C THR A 237 29.90 8.86 -11.41
N ASP A 238 30.15 10.08 -11.88
CA ASP A 238 31.23 10.89 -11.31
C ASP A 238 30.86 11.42 -9.91
N ALA A 239 31.81 11.28 -9.00
CA ALA A 239 31.70 11.80 -7.64
C ALA A 239 32.12 13.27 -7.59
N TYR A 240 31.50 14.03 -6.69
CA TYR A 240 31.76 15.45 -6.49
C TYR A 240 32.03 15.75 -5.03
N ASP A 241 33.10 16.49 -4.79
CA ASP A 241 33.40 17.08 -3.50
C ASP A 241 32.90 18.54 -3.50
N PRO A 242 31.87 18.88 -2.69
CA PRO A 242 31.31 20.22 -2.65
C PRO A 242 32.21 21.22 -1.91
N VAL A 243 33.10 20.74 -1.03
CA VAL A 243 34.03 21.57 -0.26
C VAL A 243 35.23 21.94 -1.14
N ALA A 244 35.87 20.95 -1.75
CA ALA A 244 37.00 21.18 -2.64
C ALA A 244 36.58 21.70 -4.03
N LYS A 245 35.29 21.60 -4.37
CA LYS A 245 34.73 21.89 -5.70
C LYS A 245 35.47 21.10 -6.79
N LYS A 246 35.67 19.81 -6.57
CA LYS A 246 36.40 18.91 -7.47
C LYS A 246 35.52 17.73 -7.90
N CYS A 247 35.83 17.18 -9.06
CA CYS A 247 35.20 15.99 -9.61
C CYS A 247 36.20 14.84 -9.64
N ALA A 248 35.70 13.61 -9.59
CA ALA A 248 36.53 12.42 -9.79
C ALA A 248 35.68 11.34 -10.48
N ALA A 249 36.35 10.49 -11.26
CA ALA A 249 35.71 9.27 -11.76
C ALA A 249 35.20 8.44 -10.56
N GLY A 250 33.94 8.03 -10.66
CA GLY A 250 33.24 7.34 -9.58
C GLY A 250 32.42 6.16 -10.10
N LYS A 251 31.70 5.54 -9.16
CA LYS A 251 30.71 4.50 -9.42
C LYS A 251 29.45 4.78 -8.63
N SER A 252 28.29 4.53 -9.22
CA SER A 252 26.99 4.77 -8.60
C SER A 252 26.49 3.55 -7.86
N PHE A 253 25.74 3.80 -6.80
CA PHE A 253 25.17 2.79 -5.90
C PHE A 253 23.72 3.13 -5.62
N PHE A 254 22.88 2.13 -5.38
CA PHE A 254 21.59 2.37 -4.74
C PHE A 254 21.83 2.93 -3.34
N TYR A 255 21.01 3.89 -2.92
CA TYR A 255 21.24 4.70 -1.72
C TYR A 255 20.03 4.71 -0.80
N TYR A 256 20.28 4.48 0.49
CA TYR A 256 19.29 4.65 1.54
C TYR A 256 19.96 5.12 2.83
N THR A 257 19.15 5.54 3.80
CA THR A 257 19.64 5.83 5.14
C THR A 257 18.88 5.05 6.21
N THR A 258 19.56 4.85 7.33
CA THR A 258 18.99 4.33 8.58
C THR A 258 19.20 5.36 9.68
N LYS A 259 18.50 5.24 10.81
CA LYS A 259 18.81 6.01 12.02
C LYS A 259 19.62 5.15 12.99
N ASN A 260 20.70 5.70 13.53
CA ASN A 260 21.41 5.07 14.64
C ASN A 260 20.66 5.28 15.97
N SER A 261 21.22 4.78 17.07
CA SER A 261 20.63 4.93 18.41
C SER A 261 20.49 6.38 18.89
N SER A 262 21.27 7.32 18.36
CA SER A 262 21.14 8.76 18.63
C SER A 262 20.13 9.48 17.72
N GLY A 263 19.46 8.74 16.82
CA GLY A 263 18.52 9.30 15.85
C GLY A 263 19.18 9.99 14.64
N SER A 264 20.50 9.91 14.51
CA SER A 264 21.25 10.49 13.39
C SER A 264 21.19 9.58 12.16
N TYR A 265 21.11 10.20 10.97
CA TYR A 265 21.11 9.46 9.71
C TYR A 265 22.47 8.82 9.43
N VAL A 266 22.44 7.55 9.06
CA VAL A 266 23.58 6.76 8.60
C VAL A 266 23.38 6.44 7.13
N GLN A 267 24.40 6.71 6.32
CA GLN A 267 24.37 6.46 4.87
C GLN A 267 24.65 4.99 4.57
N ASN A 268 23.88 4.41 3.66
CA ASN A 268 24.05 3.03 3.22
C ASN A 268 23.98 2.94 1.69
N PHE A 269 24.86 2.12 1.13
CA PHE A 269 25.02 1.94 -0.31
C PHE A 269 24.90 0.46 -0.70
N VAL A 270 24.24 0.19 -1.84
CA VAL A 270 24.18 -1.15 -2.44
C VAL A 270 24.77 -1.14 -3.85
N GLY A 271 25.82 -1.94 -4.06
CA GLY A 271 26.54 -2.05 -5.34
C GLY A 271 25.89 -3.02 -6.32
N ALA A 272 26.06 -2.76 -7.61
CA ALA A 272 25.50 -3.58 -8.70
C ALA A 272 26.23 -4.92 -8.87
N ALA A 273 27.51 -4.98 -8.50
CA ALA A 273 28.32 -6.19 -8.62
C ALA A 273 29.21 -6.40 -7.39
N SER A 274 29.57 -7.66 -7.14
CA SER A 274 30.54 -8.02 -6.10
C SER A 274 31.89 -7.34 -6.36
N GLY A 275 32.45 -6.69 -5.34
CA GLY A 275 33.72 -5.95 -5.43
C GLY A 275 33.53 -4.44 -5.66
N ASP A 276 32.31 -3.98 -5.91
CA ASP A 276 31.99 -2.56 -6.08
C ASP A 276 32.34 -1.76 -4.82
N CYS A 277 32.01 -2.30 -3.65
CA CYS A 277 32.31 -1.62 -2.38
C CYS A 277 33.83 -1.55 -2.11
N ALA A 278 34.60 -2.52 -2.60
CA ALA A 278 36.05 -2.51 -2.46
C ALA A 278 36.72 -1.46 -3.37
N ALA A 279 36.09 -1.11 -4.49
CA ALA A 279 36.65 -0.20 -5.50
C ALA A 279 36.49 1.30 -5.17
N VAL A 280 35.62 1.65 -4.20
CA VAL A 280 35.25 3.05 -3.92
C VAL A 280 35.63 3.52 -2.52
N GLU A 281 35.76 4.83 -2.39
CA GLU A 281 35.90 5.50 -1.10
C GLU A 281 34.52 5.62 -0.43
N VAL A 282 34.29 4.81 0.60
CA VAL A 282 33.07 4.85 1.41
C VAL A 282 33.23 5.94 2.50
N PRO A 283 32.28 6.88 2.64
CA PRO A 283 32.33 7.90 3.68
C PRO A 283 32.46 7.30 5.09
N THR A 284 33.17 7.99 5.98
CA THR A 284 33.31 7.55 7.38
C THR A 284 31.94 7.43 8.04
N GLY A 285 31.68 6.29 8.70
CA GLY A 285 30.40 6.01 9.36
C GLY A 285 29.29 5.52 8.42
N ALA A 286 29.54 5.40 7.12
CA ALA A 286 28.62 4.80 6.16
C ALA A 286 28.88 3.30 5.99
N THR A 287 27.87 2.58 5.47
CA THR A 287 27.99 1.16 5.12
C THR A 287 27.85 0.97 3.61
N CYS A 288 28.63 0.06 3.03
CA CYS A 288 28.48 -0.37 1.65
C CYS A 288 28.31 -1.90 1.61
N ARG A 289 27.34 -2.39 0.83
CA ARG A 289 27.11 -3.81 0.60
C ARG A 289 27.00 -4.11 -0.89
N ASP A 290 27.50 -5.24 -1.33
CA ASP A 290 27.45 -5.69 -2.71
C ASP A 290 27.19 -7.21 -2.81
N GLY A 291 26.48 -7.74 -1.81
CA GLY A 291 25.97 -9.11 -1.83
C GLY A 291 24.80 -9.29 -2.80
N ALA A 292 24.65 -10.50 -3.34
CA ALA A 292 23.53 -10.82 -4.23
C ALA A 292 22.17 -10.68 -3.53
N ALA A 293 22.09 -11.03 -2.24
CA ALA A 293 20.87 -10.87 -1.44
C ALA A 293 20.48 -9.39 -1.27
N ASP A 294 21.44 -8.50 -0.98
CA ASP A 294 21.16 -7.06 -0.85
C ASP A 294 20.58 -6.49 -2.16
N ARG A 295 21.17 -6.86 -3.31
CA ARG A 295 20.65 -6.47 -4.63
C ARG A 295 19.25 -7.00 -4.90
N GLN A 296 19.00 -8.28 -4.61
CA GLN A 296 17.69 -8.88 -4.86
C GLN A 296 16.59 -8.22 -4.02
N HIS A 297 16.87 -7.91 -2.76
CA HIS A 297 15.92 -7.22 -1.88
C HIS A 297 15.59 -5.82 -2.40
N VAL A 298 16.60 -5.06 -2.84
CA VAL A 298 16.42 -3.73 -3.44
C VAL A 298 15.63 -3.82 -4.74
N ALA A 299 15.94 -4.79 -5.61
CA ALA A 299 15.24 -4.98 -6.88
C ALA A 299 13.76 -5.32 -6.67
N ASN A 300 13.46 -6.25 -5.77
CA ASN A 300 12.08 -6.64 -5.47
C ASN A 300 11.29 -5.50 -4.82
N TRP A 301 11.89 -4.79 -3.84
CA TRP A 301 11.28 -3.57 -3.29
C TRP A 301 10.96 -2.58 -4.40
N PHE A 302 11.91 -2.35 -5.31
CA PHE A 302 11.70 -1.41 -6.39
C PHE A 302 10.53 -1.84 -7.27
N SER A 303 10.56 -3.02 -7.87
CA SER A 303 9.53 -3.39 -8.84
C SER A 303 8.14 -3.58 -8.24
N TYR A 304 8.02 -3.92 -6.95
CA TYR A 304 6.73 -4.28 -6.34
C TYR A 304 6.27 -3.39 -5.19
N TYR A 305 7.08 -2.46 -4.67
CA TYR A 305 6.75 -1.74 -3.43
C TYR A 305 7.14 -0.26 -3.39
N HIS A 306 7.95 0.27 -4.31
CA HIS A 306 8.57 1.62 -4.14
C HIS A 306 7.63 2.83 -4.18
N ASN A 307 6.37 2.65 -4.57
CA ASN A 307 5.36 3.70 -4.53
C ASN A 307 4.08 3.20 -3.89
N ARG A 308 3.20 4.13 -3.48
CA ARG A 308 2.01 3.82 -2.68
C ARG A 308 1.10 2.79 -3.35
N THR A 309 0.89 2.90 -4.67
CA THR A 309 0.09 1.92 -5.43
C THR A 309 0.73 0.54 -5.47
N LEU A 310 2.02 0.45 -5.76
CA LEU A 310 2.71 -0.85 -5.83
C LEU A 310 2.70 -1.53 -4.46
N MET A 311 3.02 -0.78 -3.41
CA MET A 311 2.94 -1.25 -2.02
C MET A 311 1.53 -1.74 -1.67
N ALA A 312 0.49 -0.97 -2.02
CA ALA A 312 -0.90 -1.35 -1.76
C ALA A 312 -1.30 -2.62 -2.53
N LYS A 313 -0.94 -2.72 -3.82
CA LYS A 313 -1.19 -3.93 -4.64
C LYS A 313 -0.52 -5.15 -4.00
N SER A 314 0.76 -5.06 -3.68
CA SER A 314 1.53 -6.15 -3.08
C SER A 314 1.00 -6.57 -1.71
N GLY A 315 0.65 -5.61 -0.85
CA GLY A 315 0.07 -5.86 0.46
C GLY A 315 -1.30 -6.55 0.35
N VAL A 316 -2.18 -6.08 -0.53
CA VAL A 316 -3.49 -6.67 -0.77
C VAL A 316 -3.37 -8.08 -1.36
N MET A 317 -2.53 -8.28 -2.38
CA MET A 317 -2.32 -9.61 -2.97
C MET A 317 -1.82 -10.60 -1.92
N THR A 318 -0.89 -10.17 -1.06
CA THR A 318 -0.35 -11.01 0.03
C THR A 318 -1.42 -11.35 1.07
N ALA A 319 -2.20 -10.36 1.52
CA ALA A 319 -3.25 -10.56 2.52
C ALA A 319 -4.38 -11.48 2.03
N PHE A 320 -4.73 -11.38 0.74
CA PHE A 320 -5.82 -12.16 0.14
C PHE A 320 -5.37 -13.53 -0.41
N ALA A 321 -4.07 -13.80 -0.50
CA ALA A 321 -3.54 -15.01 -1.15
C ALA A 321 -4.08 -16.31 -0.55
N ASN A 322 -4.18 -16.35 0.78
CA ASN A 322 -4.59 -17.53 1.56
C ASN A 322 -6.03 -17.43 2.08
N LEU A 323 -6.80 -16.46 1.62
CA LEU A 323 -8.22 -16.36 1.96
C LEU A 323 -8.96 -17.58 1.39
N SER A 324 -9.89 -18.16 2.17
CA SER A 324 -10.65 -19.32 1.73
C SER A 324 -11.45 -19.01 0.45
N ALA A 325 -11.51 -19.98 -0.45
CA ALA A 325 -12.29 -19.87 -1.69
C ALA A 325 -13.80 -19.64 -1.46
N ASN A 326 -14.29 -19.86 -0.23
CA ASN A 326 -15.69 -19.68 0.16
C ASN A 326 -16.05 -18.24 0.53
N TYR A 327 -15.07 -17.37 0.80
CA TYR A 327 -15.35 -15.95 1.04
C TYR A 327 -16.01 -15.33 -0.17
N ARG A 328 -16.76 -14.25 0.04
CA ARG A 328 -17.32 -13.46 -1.05
C ARG A 328 -16.56 -12.17 -1.18
N LEU A 329 -16.17 -11.86 -2.41
CA LEU A 329 -15.41 -10.65 -2.70
C LEU A 329 -16.12 -9.85 -3.78
N GLY A 330 -16.40 -8.59 -3.44
CA GLY A 330 -16.65 -7.51 -4.39
C GLY A 330 -15.47 -6.54 -4.29
N PHE A 331 -15.15 -5.86 -5.37
CA PHE A 331 -14.02 -4.93 -5.37
C PHE A 331 -14.22 -3.79 -6.35
N GLY A 332 -13.55 -2.67 -6.09
CA GLY A 332 -13.71 -1.44 -6.83
C GLY A 332 -12.64 -0.43 -6.49
N ALA A 333 -12.66 0.69 -7.22
CA ALA A 333 -11.79 1.83 -6.96
C ALA A 333 -12.58 3.13 -6.79
N LEU A 334 -11.94 4.17 -6.27
CA LEU A 334 -12.64 5.40 -5.89
C LEU A 334 -13.17 6.18 -7.10
N ASN A 335 -12.40 6.30 -8.18
CA ASN A 335 -12.68 7.23 -9.28
C ASN A 335 -13.51 6.68 -10.44
N ASN A 336 -14.07 5.47 -10.35
CA ASN A 336 -14.79 4.75 -11.43
C ASN A 336 -13.97 4.50 -12.71
N ARG A 337 -12.73 4.98 -12.78
CA ARG A 337 -11.87 4.86 -13.97
C ARG A 337 -11.43 3.41 -14.20
N ASN A 338 -11.17 2.69 -13.12
CA ASN A 338 -10.73 1.30 -13.16
C ASN A 338 -11.91 0.32 -13.19
N SER A 339 -13.06 0.73 -13.74
CA SER A 339 -14.30 -0.08 -13.77
C SER A 339 -14.41 -1.03 -14.96
N SER A 340 -13.70 -0.77 -16.06
CA SER A 340 -13.77 -1.61 -17.28
C SER A 340 -13.29 -3.04 -17.07
N ASN A 341 -12.39 -3.25 -16.11
CA ASN A 341 -11.84 -4.57 -15.76
C ASN A 341 -12.55 -5.20 -14.56
N LEU A 342 -13.66 -4.61 -14.08
CA LEU A 342 -14.47 -5.22 -13.03
C LEU A 342 -15.34 -6.35 -13.61
N PRO A 343 -15.46 -7.48 -12.89
CA PRO A 343 -16.45 -8.51 -13.23
C PRO A 343 -17.86 -7.94 -13.23
N THR A 344 -18.66 -8.34 -14.22
CA THR A 344 -20.08 -7.99 -14.28
C THR A 344 -20.93 -9.00 -13.50
N PRO A 345 -22.09 -8.58 -12.95
CA PRO A 345 -22.61 -7.21 -12.90
C PRO A 345 -21.84 -6.27 -11.95
N VAL A 346 -21.89 -4.98 -12.24
CA VAL A 346 -21.22 -3.92 -11.48
C VAL A 346 -22.27 -2.97 -10.89
N PHE A 347 -22.23 -2.76 -9.58
CA PHE A 347 -22.95 -1.67 -8.92
C PHE A 347 -22.19 -0.36 -9.11
N SER A 348 -22.83 0.69 -9.63
CA SER A 348 -22.18 1.97 -9.91
C SER A 348 -22.98 3.16 -9.40
N ARG A 349 -22.27 4.12 -8.82
CA ARG A 349 -22.75 5.47 -8.51
C ARG A 349 -21.80 6.49 -9.14
N THR A 350 -21.97 7.78 -8.84
CA THR A 350 -21.10 8.86 -9.33
C THR A 350 -19.61 8.63 -9.03
N LYS A 351 -19.30 7.96 -7.91
CA LYS A 351 -17.96 7.49 -7.49
C LYS A 351 -18.10 6.13 -6.84
N GLY A 352 -17.04 5.32 -6.82
CA GLY A 352 -17.05 3.95 -6.28
C GLY A 352 -17.93 2.96 -7.04
N SER A 353 -17.51 2.54 -8.23
CA SER A 353 -18.05 1.34 -8.91
C SER A 353 -17.48 0.09 -8.26
N ILE A 354 -18.36 -0.87 -7.96
CA ILE A 354 -18.05 -2.10 -7.21
C ILE A 354 -18.52 -3.30 -8.04
N SER A 355 -17.64 -4.28 -8.27
CA SER A 355 -18.08 -5.58 -8.76
C SER A 355 -18.94 -6.24 -7.72
N ASN A 356 -20.05 -6.83 -8.15
CA ASN A 356 -20.94 -7.54 -7.24
C ASN A 356 -20.18 -8.65 -6.51
N VAL A 357 -20.35 -8.74 -5.19
CA VAL A 357 -19.78 -9.79 -4.35
C VAL A 357 -20.16 -11.13 -4.93
N SER A 358 -19.15 -11.96 -5.09
CA SER A 358 -19.25 -13.29 -5.67
C SER A 358 -18.24 -14.20 -4.96
N ARG A 359 -18.46 -15.52 -5.03
CA ARG A 359 -17.57 -16.51 -4.41
C ARG A 359 -16.13 -16.32 -4.91
N PHE A 360 -15.20 -16.16 -3.98
CA PHE A 360 -13.81 -15.79 -4.25
C PHE A 360 -13.12 -16.80 -5.15
N GLY A 361 -13.31 -18.10 -4.88
CA GLY A 361 -12.73 -19.17 -5.69
C GLY A 361 -11.25 -19.41 -5.42
N ASN A 362 -10.68 -20.38 -6.13
CA ASN A 362 -9.34 -20.91 -5.87
C ASN A 362 -8.21 -20.21 -6.64
N GLY A 363 -8.52 -19.27 -7.53
CA GLY A 363 -7.52 -18.57 -8.37
C GLY A 363 -7.35 -19.14 -9.77
N ALA A 364 -8.09 -20.20 -10.14
CA ALA A 364 -8.14 -20.67 -11.52
C ALA A 364 -8.76 -19.61 -12.47
N PRO A 365 -8.43 -19.62 -13.77
CA PRO A 365 -9.02 -18.71 -14.75
C PRO A 365 -10.56 -18.69 -14.67
N GLY A 366 -11.15 -17.49 -14.71
CA GLY A 366 -12.59 -17.30 -14.59
C GLY A 366 -13.13 -17.18 -13.16
N THR A 367 -12.32 -17.49 -12.14
CA THR A 367 -12.71 -17.23 -10.74
C THR A 367 -12.58 -15.75 -10.37
N ILE A 368 -13.32 -15.32 -9.35
CA ILE A 368 -13.25 -13.96 -8.81
C ILE A 368 -11.84 -13.63 -8.32
N LYS A 369 -11.13 -14.59 -7.70
CA LYS A 369 -9.74 -14.43 -7.30
C LYS A 369 -8.83 -14.11 -8.51
N ALA A 370 -8.96 -14.84 -9.61
CA ALA A 370 -8.17 -14.56 -10.82
C ALA A 370 -8.47 -13.18 -11.41
N GLN A 371 -9.75 -12.81 -11.47
CA GLN A 371 -10.19 -11.50 -11.97
C GLN A 371 -9.73 -10.35 -11.07
N PHE A 372 -9.79 -10.56 -9.75
CA PHE A 372 -9.32 -9.60 -8.75
C PHE A 372 -7.82 -9.34 -8.87
N TRP A 373 -7.00 -10.38 -9.07
CA TRP A 373 -5.57 -10.22 -9.32
C TRP A 373 -5.29 -9.47 -10.63
N ASN A 374 -6.01 -9.81 -11.70
CA ASN A 374 -5.87 -9.10 -12.98
C ASN A 374 -6.24 -7.61 -12.84
N TRP A 375 -7.32 -7.32 -12.12
CA TRP A 375 -7.75 -5.97 -11.83
C TRP A 375 -6.71 -5.20 -11.01
N LEU A 376 -6.18 -5.79 -9.93
CA LEU A 376 -5.11 -5.19 -9.14
C LEU A 376 -3.86 -4.93 -10.00
N ALA A 377 -3.39 -5.90 -10.77
CA ALA A 377 -2.20 -5.76 -11.60
C ALA A 377 -2.34 -4.60 -12.60
N THR A 378 -3.49 -4.51 -13.27
CA THR A 378 -3.77 -3.51 -14.32
C THR A 378 -4.28 -2.16 -13.82
N LEU A 379 -4.58 -2.02 -12.52
CA LEU A 379 -5.10 -0.78 -11.96
C LEU A 379 -4.14 0.40 -12.18
N GLY A 380 -4.66 1.47 -12.79
CA GLY A 380 -3.95 2.70 -13.11
C GLY A 380 -4.43 3.88 -12.27
N PRO A 381 -3.59 4.46 -11.39
CA PRO A 381 -3.98 5.58 -10.55
C PRO A 381 -4.03 6.90 -11.32
N SER A 382 -5.09 7.67 -11.12
CA SER A 382 -5.28 9.01 -11.67
C SER A 382 -6.53 9.68 -11.10
N GLY A 383 -6.49 11.01 -10.98
CA GLY A 383 -7.63 11.82 -10.52
C GLY A 383 -7.53 12.15 -9.04
N GLY A 384 -8.66 12.62 -8.48
CA GLY A 384 -8.77 12.99 -7.07
C GLY A 384 -8.94 11.79 -6.14
N THR A 385 -9.20 12.06 -4.86
CA THR A 385 -9.37 11.04 -3.82
C THR A 385 -10.77 11.17 -3.20
N PRO A 386 -11.85 10.79 -3.91
CA PRO A 386 -13.23 10.96 -3.48
C PRO A 386 -13.64 9.91 -2.43
N LEU A 387 -12.80 9.73 -1.42
CA LEU A 387 -12.84 8.65 -0.44
C LEU A 387 -14.22 8.50 0.22
N ARG A 388 -14.80 9.61 0.68
CA ARG A 388 -16.11 9.60 1.35
C ARG A 388 -17.26 9.20 0.42
N ALA A 389 -17.24 9.68 -0.83
CA ALA A 389 -18.25 9.32 -1.82
C ALA A 389 -18.14 7.85 -2.24
N ALA A 390 -16.92 7.33 -2.40
CA ALA A 390 -16.70 5.92 -2.70
C ALA A 390 -17.11 4.99 -1.54
N LEU A 391 -16.84 5.40 -0.30
CA LEU A 391 -17.30 4.66 0.89
C LEU A 391 -18.83 4.69 1.02
N GLN A 392 -19.47 5.83 0.72
CA GLN A 392 -20.93 5.90 0.62
C GLN A 392 -21.48 4.91 -0.43
N SER A 393 -20.79 4.71 -1.55
CA SER A 393 -21.20 3.74 -2.56
C SER A 393 -21.12 2.30 -2.07
N ALA A 394 -20.13 1.94 -1.24
CA ALA A 394 -20.11 0.64 -0.58
C ALA A 394 -21.29 0.46 0.38
N GLY A 395 -21.66 1.52 1.13
CA GLY A 395 -22.88 1.52 1.96
C GLY A 395 -24.15 1.30 1.13
N ALA A 396 -24.36 2.10 0.08
CA ALA A 396 -25.51 1.98 -0.82
C ALA A 396 -25.56 0.63 -1.55
N TYR A 397 -24.41 0.01 -1.79
CA TYR A 397 -24.35 -1.33 -2.34
C TYR A 397 -24.88 -2.37 -1.34
N TYR A 398 -24.52 -2.25 -0.05
CA TYR A 398 -25.09 -3.09 1.02
C TYR A 398 -26.57 -2.81 1.32
N GLU A 399 -27.11 -1.66 0.94
CA GLU A 399 -28.56 -1.39 0.99
C GLU A 399 -29.34 -2.11 -0.13
N SER A 400 -28.65 -2.60 -1.17
CA SER A 400 -29.29 -3.39 -2.22
C SER A 400 -29.48 -4.85 -1.79
N ALA A 401 -30.35 -5.58 -2.48
CA ALA A 401 -30.59 -7.01 -2.25
C ALA A 401 -29.34 -7.89 -2.49
N GLN A 402 -28.53 -7.54 -3.51
CA GLN A 402 -27.56 -8.48 -4.08
C GLN A 402 -26.51 -9.03 -3.11
N PRO A 403 -25.89 -8.24 -2.21
CA PRO A 403 -24.93 -8.78 -1.25
C PRO A 403 -25.51 -9.84 -0.31
N TRP A 404 -26.82 -9.82 -0.10
CA TRP A 404 -27.53 -10.70 0.81
C TRP A 404 -28.04 -11.96 0.12
N GLN A 405 -28.18 -11.90 -1.21
CA GLN A 405 -28.70 -13.00 -2.03
C GLN A 405 -27.86 -14.27 -1.92
N THR A 406 -28.56 -15.40 -1.99
CA THR A 406 -27.93 -16.72 -2.04
C THR A 406 -27.07 -16.88 -3.29
N MET A 407 -25.90 -17.52 -3.15
CA MET A 407 -25.06 -17.95 -4.27
C MET A 407 -24.38 -19.27 -3.90
N ASP A 408 -23.64 -19.83 -4.85
CA ASP A 408 -22.89 -21.08 -4.67
C ASP A 408 -22.12 -21.11 -3.34
N GLY A 409 -22.38 -22.14 -2.54
CA GLY A 409 -21.88 -22.30 -1.17
C GLY A 409 -22.81 -21.82 -0.05
N ASP A 410 -23.96 -21.22 -0.35
CA ASP A 410 -24.99 -20.91 0.66
C ASP A 410 -26.03 -22.02 0.84
N PRO A 411 -26.74 -22.01 1.99
CA PRO A 411 -28.05 -22.64 2.12
C PRO A 411 -29.03 -22.18 1.03
N ASN A 412 -29.89 -23.08 0.57
CA ASN A 412 -30.98 -22.83 -0.38
C ASN A 412 -30.55 -22.32 -1.78
N TYR A 413 -29.24 -22.28 -2.06
CA TYR A 413 -28.76 -22.01 -3.41
C TYR A 413 -29.17 -23.13 -4.37
N VAL A 414 -29.79 -22.74 -5.49
CA VAL A 414 -30.17 -23.64 -6.58
C VAL A 414 -29.34 -23.30 -7.83
N PRO A 415 -28.46 -24.20 -8.30
CA PRO A 415 -27.73 -23.99 -9.55
C PRO A 415 -28.67 -23.69 -10.73
N GLY A 416 -28.43 -22.56 -11.40
CA GLY A 416 -29.28 -22.10 -12.52
C GLY A 416 -30.63 -21.49 -12.11
N GLY A 417 -30.94 -21.40 -10.80
CA GLY A 417 -32.12 -20.72 -10.27
C GLY A 417 -31.98 -19.20 -10.19
N SER A 418 -33.07 -18.50 -9.88
CA SER A 418 -33.08 -17.05 -9.67
C SER A 418 -32.32 -16.61 -8.42
N ASN A 419 -32.21 -17.48 -7.42
CA ASN A 419 -31.42 -17.30 -6.18
C ASN A 419 -31.64 -15.95 -5.48
N THR A 420 -32.89 -15.51 -5.39
CA THR A 420 -33.27 -14.20 -4.85
C THR A 420 -33.39 -14.16 -3.33
N ASP A 421 -33.25 -15.29 -2.65
CA ASP A 421 -33.38 -15.38 -1.19
C ASP A 421 -32.26 -14.59 -0.50
N GLU A 422 -32.61 -13.73 0.47
CA GLU A 422 -31.67 -12.88 1.20
C GLU A 422 -31.37 -13.43 2.60
N LEU A 423 -30.09 -13.50 2.98
CA LEU A 423 -29.63 -14.01 4.27
C LEU A 423 -29.32 -12.87 5.25
N SER A 424 -30.11 -12.76 6.32
CA SER A 424 -30.13 -11.64 7.28
C SER A 424 -28.97 -11.58 8.27
N CYS A 425 -28.28 -12.70 8.55
CA CYS A 425 -27.16 -12.76 9.50
C CYS A 425 -25.78 -12.85 8.84
N ARG A 426 -25.67 -12.44 7.57
CA ARG A 426 -24.38 -12.46 6.86
C ARG A 426 -23.49 -11.31 7.37
N SER A 427 -22.30 -11.64 7.85
CA SER A 427 -21.30 -10.60 8.17
C SER A 427 -20.79 -9.96 6.88
N SER A 428 -20.77 -8.63 6.83
CA SER A 428 -20.37 -7.84 5.66
C SER A 428 -19.37 -6.76 6.07
N TYR A 429 -18.24 -6.70 5.37
CA TYR A 429 -17.12 -5.82 5.69
C TYR A 429 -16.74 -4.98 4.47
N THR A 430 -16.39 -3.71 4.69
CA THR A 430 -15.71 -2.89 3.68
C THR A 430 -14.27 -2.67 4.12
N ILE A 431 -13.32 -3.01 3.25
CA ILE A 431 -11.91 -2.67 3.40
C ILE A 431 -11.63 -1.52 2.45
N LEU A 432 -11.10 -0.42 2.97
CA LEU A 432 -10.74 0.75 2.18
C LEU A 432 -9.23 1.00 2.34
N THR A 433 -8.50 0.94 1.23
CA THR A 433 -7.05 1.13 1.20
C THR A 433 -6.73 2.45 0.49
N THR A 434 -6.08 3.38 1.19
CA THR A 434 -5.78 4.75 0.73
C THR A 434 -4.47 5.26 1.32
N ASP A 435 -3.93 6.34 0.75
CA ASP A 435 -2.82 7.10 1.34
C ASP A 435 -3.26 8.11 2.42
N GLY A 436 -4.57 8.25 2.65
CA GLY A 436 -5.17 8.90 3.82
C GLY A 436 -5.66 10.33 3.61
N PHE A 437 -5.23 11.02 2.54
CA PHE A 437 -5.76 12.36 2.22
C PHE A 437 -6.93 12.23 1.25
N TRP A 438 -8.04 12.92 1.55
CA TRP A 438 -9.22 12.91 0.68
C TRP A 438 -9.47 14.31 0.09
N ASN A 439 -10.11 14.35 -1.08
CA ASN A 439 -10.51 15.59 -1.73
C ASN A 439 -11.81 15.40 -2.53
N GLY A 440 -12.39 16.52 -2.98
CA GLY A 440 -13.68 16.54 -3.67
C GLY A 440 -14.85 16.88 -2.74
N ASN A 441 -16.04 16.89 -3.33
CA ASN A 441 -17.27 17.31 -2.65
C ASN A 441 -17.64 16.34 -1.51
N ASN A 442 -18.39 16.86 -0.53
CA ASN A 442 -18.99 16.03 0.52
C ASN A 442 -19.89 14.96 -0.11
N ALA A 443 -19.85 13.76 0.46
CA ALA A 443 -20.90 12.77 0.24
C ALA A 443 -22.25 13.39 0.64
N SER A 444 -23.27 13.25 -0.20
CA SER A 444 -24.57 13.88 0.04
C SER A 444 -25.36 13.08 1.08
N GLY A 445 -26.05 13.77 1.98
CA GLY A 445 -26.98 13.14 2.93
C GLY A 445 -26.36 12.37 4.10
N VAL A 446 -25.04 12.44 4.31
CA VAL A 446 -24.34 11.71 5.40
C VAL A 446 -23.86 12.61 6.55
N SER A 447 -24.12 13.92 6.49
CA SER A 447 -23.69 14.88 7.53
C SER A 447 -24.30 14.55 8.89
N GLY A 448 -23.44 14.35 9.89
CA GLY A 448 -23.85 14.01 11.26
C GLY A 448 -24.56 12.66 11.41
N ALA A 449 -24.51 11.79 10.38
CA ALA A 449 -25.19 10.49 10.41
C ALA A 449 -24.73 9.62 11.59
N ALA A 450 -23.43 9.66 11.89
CA ALA A 450 -22.84 8.92 13.00
C ALA A 450 -23.31 9.41 14.39
N SER A 451 -23.82 10.64 14.48
CA SER A 451 -24.35 11.25 15.71
C SER A 451 -25.85 11.03 15.91
N SER A 452 -26.52 10.34 14.98
CA SER A 452 -27.95 10.04 15.05
C SER A 452 -28.15 8.53 15.20
N ALA A 453 -29.13 8.12 16.02
CA ALA A 453 -29.55 6.72 16.03
C ALA A 453 -30.06 6.31 14.65
N GLY A 454 -29.74 5.09 14.23
CA GLY A 454 -30.21 4.53 12.98
C GLY A 454 -31.69 4.16 13.04
N THR A 455 -32.28 3.89 11.87
CA THR A 455 -33.60 3.27 11.78
C THR A 455 -33.61 1.92 12.50
N VAL A 456 -34.74 1.58 13.11
CA VAL A 456 -34.95 0.25 13.67
C VAL A 456 -35.25 -0.72 12.53
N HIS A 457 -34.44 -1.77 12.44
CA HIS A 457 -34.62 -2.86 11.52
C HIS A 457 -35.14 -4.07 12.27
N THR A 458 -36.25 -4.63 11.80
CA THR A 458 -36.83 -5.86 12.34
C THR A 458 -36.48 -7.02 11.42
N GLY A 459 -35.73 -7.98 11.95
CA GLY A 459 -35.34 -9.18 11.22
C GLY A 459 -36.51 -10.15 11.05
N PRO A 460 -36.37 -11.16 10.17
CA PRO A 460 -37.41 -12.17 9.92
C PRO A 460 -37.82 -12.97 11.16
N SER A 461 -36.93 -13.09 12.15
CA SER A 461 -37.20 -13.72 13.45
C SER A 461 -37.91 -12.80 14.45
N GLY A 462 -38.35 -11.60 14.03
CA GLY A 462 -39.01 -10.61 14.88
C GLY A 462 -38.06 -9.79 15.76
N ASN A 463 -36.76 -10.10 15.76
CA ASN A 463 -35.76 -9.35 16.51
C ASN A 463 -35.52 -7.98 15.87
N SER A 464 -35.68 -6.91 16.65
CA SER A 464 -35.44 -5.54 16.20
C SER A 464 -34.13 -4.99 16.76
N GLY A 465 -33.39 -4.25 15.93
CA GLY A 465 -32.18 -3.55 16.34
C GLY A 465 -31.96 -2.27 15.53
N SER A 466 -31.23 -1.32 16.09
CA SER A 466 -30.78 -0.13 15.38
C SER A 466 -29.34 0.20 15.75
N TYR A 467 -28.68 0.96 14.88
CA TYR A 467 -27.44 1.64 15.25
C TYR A 467 -27.71 2.60 16.41
N SER A 468 -26.94 2.46 17.48
CA SER A 468 -26.92 3.42 18.59
C SER A 468 -25.74 4.35 18.44
N ALA A 469 -26.00 5.66 18.42
CA ALA A 469 -24.96 6.68 18.37
C ALA A 469 -24.23 6.78 19.71
N VAL A 470 -23.30 5.86 19.96
CA VAL A 470 -22.43 5.84 21.15
C VAL A 470 -20.95 5.79 20.74
N PRO A 471 -20.02 6.27 21.60
CA PRO A 471 -18.60 6.18 21.32
C PRO A 471 -18.15 4.72 21.09
N PRO A 472 -17.20 4.45 20.19
CA PRO A 472 -16.41 5.40 19.40
C PRO A 472 -17.08 5.87 18.10
N PHE A 473 -18.30 5.40 17.81
CA PHE A 473 -19.00 5.67 16.56
C PHE A 473 -19.80 6.99 16.59
N SER A 474 -20.18 7.49 17.76
CA SER A 474 -20.77 8.82 17.90
C SER A 474 -19.73 9.93 17.77
N GLY A 475 -19.95 10.88 16.86
CA GLY A 475 -19.04 11.99 16.58
C GLY A 475 -18.31 11.85 15.25
N GLY A 476 -17.45 12.83 14.95
CA GLY A 476 -16.86 13.01 13.61
C GLY A 476 -17.68 14.02 12.81
N GLY A 477 -17.26 15.28 12.87
CA GLY A 477 -17.83 16.31 12.01
C GLY A 477 -17.54 15.98 10.55
N ILE A 478 -18.57 16.08 9.71
CA ILE A 478 -18.38 16.51 8.33
C ILE A 478 -18.25 18.03 8.35
#